data_AF-A0A6A4X1Z2-F1
#
_entry.id   AF-A0A6A4X1Z2-F1
#
_cell.length_a   1.000
_cell.length_b   1.000
_cell.length_c   1.000
_cell.angle_alpha   90.00
_cell.angle_beta   90.00
_cell.angle_gamma   90.00
#
_symmetry.space_group_name_H-M   'P 1'
#
loop_
_entity.id
_entity.type
_entity.pdbx_description
1 polymer ?
#
loop_
_entity_poly.entity_id
_entity_poly.type
_entity_poly.pdbx_seq_one_letter_code
_entity_poly.pdbx_strand_id
1 'polypeptide(L)'
;MQGLLSPLAFHTNLFSARAKPCGDGLVFRLHYRVTFALLMACCLLVTATQYIGAPISCLSDDSLPQNVINTYCYIASTFTLPSSTALRHGWKAAQRRRVVPGSGPEERRYHNYYMWVPYMLFLQSVSFYLPHWIWKVAQTDKVRGILQGLNYVVVDDEQRRMKEALMVNYLVFHWGSHTAWAFKYVLCETLNLLNTVLQLVVTDSFLGGQFLGYGPRVVQYLRHGAEEDDDPMNQVFPRLTKCTFYRFGAGGSLERFDALCVLSINVVNDKIYLTVWFWYIVLIALGR
;
A
#
# COMPACT_ATOMS: atom_id res chain seq x y z
N MET A 1 46.09 -31.36 -30.13
CA MET A 1 45.78 -29.99 -29.65
C MET A 1 44.27 -29.82 -29.44
N GLN A 2 43.67 -30.63 -28.56
CA GLN A 2 42.21 -30.71 -28.33
C GLN A 2 41.78 -30.23 -26.93
N GLY A 3 42.63 -29.51 -26.19
CA GLY A 3 42.42 -29.20 -24.78
C GLY A 3 42.32 -27.71 -24.40
N LEU A 4 42.37 -26.77 -25.35
CA LEU A 4 42.56 -25.35 -25.03
C LEU A 4 41.32 -24.45 -25.18
N LEU A 5 40.17 -24.99 -25.60
CA LEU A 5 38.94 -24.21 -25.83
C LEU A 5 37.78 -24.55 -24.88
N SER A 6 37.98 -25.43 -23.90
CA SER A 6 36.98 -25.69 -22.84
C SER A 6 36.65 -24.51 -21.91
N PRO A 7 37.55 -23.51 -21.64
CA PRO A 7 37.21 -22.42 -20.72
C PRO A 7 36.30 -21.35 -21.34
N LEU A 8 36.24 -21.27 -22.68
CA LEU A 8 35.42 -20.28 -23.38
C LEU A 8 33.93 -20.66 -23.42
N ALA A 9 33.58 -21.94 -23.23
CA ALA A 9 32.19 -22.39 -23.11
C ALA A 9 31.53 -21.98 -21.78
N PHE A 10 32.31 -21.57 -20.78
CA PHE A 10 31.77 -21.09 -19.50
C PHE A 10 31.32 -19.62 -19.57
N HIS A 11 31.91 -18.81 -20.46
CA HIS A 11 31.56 -17.40 -20.62
C HIS A 11 30.29 -17.16 -21.46
N THR A 12 29.80 -18.14 -22.22
CA THR A 12 28.55 -18.02 -22.99
C THR A 12 27.29 -18.10 -22.13
N ASN A 13 27.40 -18.55 -20.88
CA ASN A 13 26.27 -18.52 -19.94
C ASN A 13 25.97 -17.11 -19.41
N LEU A 14 26.90 -16.15 -19.55
CA LEU A 14 26.67 -14.77 -19.14
C LEU A 14 25.72 -14.01 -20.10
N PHE A 15 25.64 -14.45 -21.37
CA PHE A 15 24.65 -13.95 -22.34
C PHE A 15 23.37 -14.80 -22.39
N SER A 16 23.31 -15.89 -21.61
CA SER A 16 22.15 -16.79 -21.52
C SER A 16 21.27 -16.52 -20.29
N ALA A 17 21.26 -15.29 -19.77
CA ALA A 17 20.12 -14.80 -19.01
C ALA A 17 19.08 -14.18 -19.96
N ARG A 18 18.75 -14.86 -21.07
CA ARG A 18 17.65 -14.42 -21.94
C ARG A 18 16.36 -14.54 -21.16
N ALA A 19 15.76 -13.39 -20.87
CA ALA A 19 14.50 -13.28 -20.16
C ALA A 19 13.49 -14.25 -20.79
N LYS A 20 12.96 -15.18 -19.98
CA LYS A 20 11.86 -16.06 -20.41
C LYS A 20 10.80 -15.16 -21.08
N PRO A 21 10.45 -15.40 -22.37
CA PRO A 21 9.41 -14.61 -23.03
C PRO A 21 8.13 -14.77 -22.21
N CYS A 22 7.78 -13.69 -21.52
CA CYS A 22 6.67 -13.66 -20.59
C CYS A 22 5.52 -13.01 -21.36
N GLY A 23 4.46 -13.78 -21.60
CA GLY A 23 3.25 -13.27 -22.25
C GLY A 23 2.43 -12.30 -21.38
N ASP A 24 2.98 -11.85 -20.25
CA ASP A 24 2.33 -10.97 -19.31
C ASP A 24 2.80 -9.52 -19.58
N GLY A 25 1.86 -8.63 -19.90
CA GLY A 25 2.13 -7.22 -20.18
C GLY A 25 2.84 -6.49 -19.02
N LEU A 26 3.47 -5.35 -19.31
CA LEU A 26 4.12 -4.53 -18.30
C LEU A 26 3.14 -4.12 -17.20
N VAL A 27 1.96 -3.63 -17.60
CA VAL A 27 0.88 -3.19 -16.69
C VAL A 27 0.43 -4.32 -15.78
N PHE A 28 0.27 -5.54 -16.33
CA PHE A 28 -0.09 -6.72 -15.53
C PHE A 28 0.95 -6.98 -14.43
N ARG A 29 2.24 -6.95 -14.79
CA ARG A 29 3.36 -7.14 -13.85
C ARG A 29 3.42 -6.06 -12.77
N LEU A 30 3.05 -4.82 -13.08
CA LEU A 30 2.97 -3.74 -12.08
C LEU A 30 1.91 -4.05 -11.01
N HIS A 31 0.76 -4.61 -11.39
CA HIS A 31 -0.30 -4.95 -10.44
C HIS A 31 0.10 -6.15 -9.56
N TYR A 32 0.25 -7.34 -10.14
CA TYR A 32 0.38 -8.56 -9.33
C TYR A 32 1.75 -8.76 -8.69
N ARG A 33 2.81 -8.12 -9.22
CA ARG A 33 4.18 -8.31 -8.72
C ARG A 33 4.65 -7.11 -7.91
N VAL A 34 4.60 -5.91 -8.50
CA VAL A 34 5.13 -4.71 -7.85
C VAL A 34 4.18 -4.20 -6.77
N THR A 35 2.90 -4.05 -7.09
CA THR A 35 1.90 -3.54 -6.13
C THR A 35 1.67 -4.53 -4.99
N PHE A 36 1.56 -5.83 -5.31
CA PHE A 36 1.53 -6.88 -4.28
C PHE A 36 2.73 -6.79 -3.33
N ALA A 37 3.96 -6.75 -3.87
CA ALA A 37 5.16 -6.70 -3.04
C ALA A 37 5.26 -5.41 -2.22
N LEU A 38 4.89 -4.26 -2.81
CA LEU A 38 4.86 -2.97 -2.14
C LEU A 38 3.90 -2.99 -0.94
N LEU A 39 2.65 -3.41 -1.16
CA LEU A 39 1.63 -3.46 -0.11
C LEU A 39 1.97 -4.50 0.96
N MET A 40 2.51 -5.66 0.57
CA MET A 40 2.96 -6.68 1.51
C MET A 40 4.13 -6.18 2.36
N ALA A 41 5.10 -5.49 1.77
CA ALA A 41 6.20 -4.88 2.51
C ALA A 41 5.69 -3.80 3.48
N CYS A 42 4.73 -2.97 3.08
CA CYS A 42 4.09 -2.00 3.97
C CYS A 42 3.33 -2.68 5.11
N CYS A 43 2.60 -3.77 4.83
CA CYS A 43 1.92 -4.58 5.85
C CYS A 43 2.91 -5.12 6.89
N LEU A 44 4.03 -5.70 6.43
CA LEU A 44 5.09 -6.21 7.31
C LEU A 44 5.74 -5.09 8.13
N LEU A 45 5.98 -3.92 7.53
CA LEU A 45 6.53 -2.76 8.21
C LEU A 45 5.61 -2.29 9.35
N VAL A 46 4.31 -2.10 9.08
CA VAL A 46 3.34 -1.67 10.10
C VAL A 46 3.22 -2.72 11.20
N THR A 47 3.14 -4.00 10.82
CA THR A 47 3.08 -5.11 11.78
C THR A 47 4.31 -5.12 12.68
N ALA A 48 5.52 -4.96 12.12
CA ALA A 48 6.75 -4.86 12.90
C ALA A 48 6.69 -3.66 13.87
N THR A 49 6.20 -2.50 13.43
CA THR A 49 6.08 -1.32 14.30
C THR A 49 5.06 -1.50 15.43
N GLN A 50 4.04 -2.34 15.24
CA GLN A 50 3.02 -2.64 16.25
C GLN A 50 3.49 -3.63 17.30
N TYR A 51 4.20 -4.68 16.91
CA TYR A 51 4.59 -5.78 17.82
C TYR A 51 5.99 -5.63 18.39
N ILE A 52 6.93 -5.07 17.62
CA ILE A 52 8.34 -4.92 18.03
C ILE A 52 8.59 -3.50 18.55
N GLY A 53 7.91 -2.50 17.98
CA GLY A 53 8.02 -1.10 18.37
C GLY A 53 7.09 -0.71 19.52
N ALA A 54 7.19 0.56 19.93
CA ALA A 54 6.22 1.21 20.79
C ALA A 54 5.22 1.98 19.90
N PRO A 55 4.03 1.42 19.59
CA PRO A 55 3.08 2.05 18.66
C PRO A 55 2.49 3.36 19.21
N ILE A 56 2.43 3.47 20.53
CA ILE A 56 1.95 4.64 21.27
C ILE A 56 2.82 4.86 22.52
N SER A 57 3.10 6.12 22.83
CA SER A 57 3.76 6.52 24.07
C SER A 57 3.01 7.69 24.68
N CYS A 58 2.45 7.51 25.86
CA CYS A 58 1.67 8.49 26.57
C CYS A 58 2.47 9.16 27.68
N LEU A 59 2.23 10.45 27.86
CA LEU A 59 2.67 11.24 29.00
C LEU A 59 1.50 11.34 29.99
N SER A 60 1.73 10.90 31.21
CA SER A 60 0.79 10.94 32.32
C SER A 60 1.55 11.21 33.63
N ASP A 61 0.81 11.57 34.68
CA ASP A 61 1.37 11.74 36.02
C ASP A 61 2.03 10.44 36.53
N ASP A 62 3.09 10.59 37.34
CA ASP A 62 3.91 9.49 37.89
C ASP A 62 3.12 8.55 38.83
N SER A 63 1.88 8.89 39.16
CA SER A 63 0.98 8.09 40.01
C SER A 63 0.45 6.82 39.34
N LEU A 64 0.65 6.67 38.03
CA LEU A 64 0.13 5.55 37.24
C LEU A 64 1.24 4.86 36.43
N PRO A 65 1.25 3.52 36.39
CA PRO A 65 2.23 2.78 35.61
C PRO A 65 2.03 2.99 34.11
N GLN A 66 3.10 3.44 33.43
CA GLN A 66 3.09 3.83 32.02
C GLN A 66 2.66 2.72 31.06
N ASN A 67 3.02 1.46 31.35
CA ASN A 67 2.63 0.32 30.52
C ASN A 67 1.11 0.10 30.48
N VAL A 68 0.43 0.32 31.62
CA VAL A 68 -1.03 0.17 31.72
C VAL A 68 -1.72 1.28 30.92
N ILE A 69 -1.26 2.52 31.05
CA ILE A 69 -1.82 3.66 30.31
C ILE A 69 -1.58 3.48 28.81
N ASN A 70 -0.36 3.15 28.39
CA ASN A 70 -0.05 2.92 26.98
C ASN A 70 -0.93 1.82 26.39
N THR A 71 -1.09 0.70 27.09
CA THR A 71 -1.94 -0.42 26.63
C THR A 71 -3.42 -0.04 26.59
N TYR A 72 -3.92 0.60 27.64
CA TYR A 72 -5.30 1.05 27.72
C TYR A 72 -5.62 2.07 26.63
N CYS A 73 -4.80 3.12 26.51
CA CYS A 73 -4.99 4.17 25.51
C CYS A 73 -4.80 3.68 24.09
N TYR A 74 -3.96 2.67 23.88
CA TYR A 74 -3.90 1.99 22.59
C TYR A 74 -5.27 1.40 22.27
N ILE A 75 -5.83 0.54 23.14
CA ILE A 75 -7.05 -0.26 22.90
C ILE A 75 -8.35 0.57 22.94
N ALA A 76 -8.49 1.45 23.94
CA ALA A 76 -9.74 2.18 24.25
C ALA A 76 -10.03 3.36 23.30
N SER A 77 -9.23 3.52 22.24
CA SER A 77 -9.18 4.65 21.30
C SER A 77 -8.66 5.96 21.89
N THR A 78 -8.07 6.78 21.04
CA THR A 78 -7.64 8.14 21.38
C THR A 78 -8.41 9.15 20.55
N PHE A 79 -8.41 10.42 20.94
CA PHE A 79 -9.14 11.45 20.19
C PHE A 79 -8.32 12.72 20.00
N THR A 80 -8.68 13.48 18.97
CA THR A 80 -8.21 14.85 18.76
C THR A 80 -9.35 15.82 19.01
N LEU A 81 -9.03 16.98 19.58
CA LEU A 81 -9.95 18.10 19.65
C LEU A 81 -9.80 18.93 18.38
N PRO A 82 -10.91 19.30 17.71
CA PRO A 82 -10.86 20.15 16.54
C PRO A 82 -10.23 21.49 16.92
N SER A 83 -9.34 21.99 16.07
CA SER A 83 -8.80 23.34 16.20
C SER A 83 -9.97 24.32 16.16
N SER A 84 -10.22 25.05 17.24
CA SER A 84 -11.12 26.20 17.15
C SER A 84 -10.40 27.25 16.30
N THR A 85 -10.93 27.46 15.10
CA THR A 85 -10.53 28.52 14.16
C THR A 85 -10.56 29.94 14.77
N ALA A 86 -11.06 30.10 16.00
CA ALA A 86 -11.02 31.32 16.80
C ALA A 86 -9.64 31.65 17.42
N LEU A 87 -8.67 30.74 17.43
CA LEU A 87 -7.30 31.02 17.94
C LEU A 87 -6.36 31.62 16.87
N ARG A 88 -6.89 32.02 15.71
CA ARG A 88 -6.12 32.51 14.56
C ARG A 88 -5.43 33.87 14.78
N HIS A 89 -5.73 34.58 15.87
CA HIS A 89 -5.10 35.86 16.19
C HIS A 89 -4.34 35.78 17.52
N GLY A 90 -3.08 35.36 17.41
CA GLY A 90 -2.09 35.55 18.48
C GLY A 90 -1.67 34.28 19.19
N TRP A 91 -0.80 33.51 18.55
CA TRP A 91 0.59 33.23 19.00
C TRP A 91 1.10 32.03 18.22
N LYS A 92 2.10 32.31 17.40
CA LYS A 92 2.90 31.43 16.55
C LYS A 92 3.05 30.01 17.11
N ALA A 93 2.72 29.06 16.23
CA ALA A 93 3.33 27.74 16.01
C ALA A 93 4.02 27.07 17.21
N ALA A 94 3.56 25.85 17.51
CA ALA A 94 4.19 24.83 18.38
C ALA A 94 3.88 24.79 19.89
N GLN A 95 3.21 25.79 20.51
CA GLN A 95 3.02 25.74 21.99
C GLN A 95 1.62 26.07 22.54
N ARG A 96 0.54 26.02 21.75
CA ARG A 96 -0.83 26.28 22.26
C ARG A 96 -1.84 25.20 21.88
N ARG A 97 -1.72 24.01 22.48
CA ARG A 97 -2.89 23.18 22.83
C ARG A 97 -3.26 23.47 24.28
N ARG A 98 -3.76 24.68 24.57
CA ARG A 98 -4.47 24.90 25.84
C ARG A 98 -5.87 24.33 25.66
N VAL A 99 -6.09 23.18 26.30
CA VAL A 99 -7.42 22.71 26.67
C VAL A 99 -8.08 23.87 27.43
N VAL A 100 -9.05 24.55 26.81
CA VAL A 100 -9.91 25.49 27.54
C VAL A 100 -10.92 24.63 28.28
N PRO A 101 -10.93 24.60 29.62
CA PRO A 101 -11.96 23.87 30.35
C PRO A 101 -13.25 24.69 30.25
N GLY A 102 -14.26 24.20 29.52
CA GLY A 102 -15.63 24.68 29.66
C GLY A 102 -16.42 25.08 28.41
N SER A 103 -15.93 24.86 27.18
CA SER A 103 -16.71 25.21 25.97
C SER A 103 -17.39 24.00 25.33
N GLY A 104 -18.66 23.76 25.69
CA GLY A 104 -19.61 22.90 24.96
C GLY A 104 -19.20 21.42 24.78
N PRO A 105 -20.04 20.59 24.13
CA PRO A 105 -19.58 19.30 23.66
C PRO A 105 -18.57 19.54 22.53
N GLU A 106 -17.29 19.66 22.89
CA GLU A 106 -16.18 19.62 21.92
C GLU A 106 -16.38 18.38 21.04
N GLU A 107 -16.51 18.57 19.72
CA GLU A 107 -16.69 17.47 18.77
C GLU A 107 -15.40 16.63 18.71
N ARG A 108 -15.30 15.63 19.59
CA ARG A 108 -14.12 14.76 19.69
C ARG A 108 -14.07 13.87 18.46
N ARG A 109 -12.99 13.96 17.69
CA ARG A 109 -12.72 13.01 16.61
C ARG A 109 -11.89 11.85 17.15
N TYR A 110 -12.49 10.67 17.21
CA TYR A 110 -11.85 9.45 17.68
C TYR A 110 -11.00 8.80 16.57
N HIS A 111 -9.87 8.23 16.98
CA HIS A 111 -8.89 7.57 16.13
C HIS A 111 -8.63 6.16 16.65
N ASN A 112 -9.09 5.16 15.91
CA ASN A 112 -8.87 3.73 16.18
C ASN A 112 -8.52 2.93 14.90
N TYR A 113 -8.54 3.56 13.73
CA TYR A 113 -8.28 2.91 12.44
C TYR A 113 -6.87 2.32 12.35
N TYR A 114 -5.88 2.89 13.05
CA TYR A 114 -4.46 2.47 12.97
C TYR A 114 -4.25 1.01 13.37
N MET A 115 -5.13 0.44 14.20
CA MET A 115 -5.09 -1.00 14.54
C MET A 115 -5.40 -1.88 13.34
N TRP A 116 -6.26 -1.41 12.44
CA TRP A 116 -6.78 -2.15 11.31
C TRP A 116 -5.93 -2.02 10.05
N VAL A 117 -4.96 -1.10 10.05
CA VAL A 117 -4.09 -0.81 8.89
C VAL A 117 -3.36 -2.06 8.35
N PRO A 118 -2.73 -2.93 9.17
CA PRO A 118 -2.07 -4.12 8.63
C PRO A 118 -3.04 -5.08 7.94
N TYR A 119 -4.21 -5.32 8.54
CA TYR A 119 -5.23 -6.20 7.95
C TYR A 119 -5.75 -5.64 6.64
N MET A 120 -5.97 -4.32 6.59
CA MET A 120 -6.35 -3.64 5.38
C MET A 120 -5.28 -3.83 4.30
N LEU A 121 -4.02 -3.44 4.55
CA LEU A 121 -2.91 -3.58 3.58
C LEU A 121 -2.74 -5.02 3.09
N PHE A 122 -2.90 -6.01 3.97
CA PHE A 122 -2.85 -7.42 3.59
C PHE A 122 -3.98 -7.77 2.61
N LEU A 123 -5.22 -7.42 2.92
CA LEU A 123 -6.36 -7.68 2.04
C LEU A 123 -6.22 -6.96 0.69
N GLN A 124 -5.72 -5.72 0.69
CA GLN A 124 -5.42 -4.99 -0.54
C GLN A 124 -4.37 -5.72 -1.37
N SER A 125 -3.27 -6.18 -0.75
CA SER A 125 -2.21 -6.91 -1.44
C SER A 125 -2.75 -8.17 -2.15
N VAL A 126 -3.54 -8.98 -1.43
CA VAL A 126 -4.16 -10.19 -1.98
C VAL A 126 -5.08 -9.82 -3.15
N SER A 127 -5.88 -8.77 -3.00
CA SER A 127 -6.79 -8.30 -4.05
C SER A 127 -6.07 -7.91 -5.35
N PHE A 128 -4.87 -7.32 -5.27
CA PHE A 128 -4.05 -7.02 -6.46
C PHE A 128 -3.43 -8.27 -7.12
N TYR A 129 -3.32 -9.38 -6.39
CA TYR A 129 -2.84 -10.65 -6.94
C TYR A 129 -3.97 -11.48 -7.60
N LEU A 130 -5.22 -11.30 -7.17
CA LEU A 130 -6.38 -12.08 -7.64
C LEU A 130 -6.56 -12.10 -9.18
N PRO A 131 -6.51 -10.96 -9.90
CA PRO A 131 -6.69 -10.98 -11.36
C PRO A 131 -5.62 -11.82 -12.07
N HIS A 132 -4.39 -11.82 -11.55
CA HIS A 132 -3.30 -12.66 -12.09
C HIS A 132 -3.52 -14.14 -11.81
N TRP A 133 -3.98 -14.48 -10.60
CA TRP A 133 -4.32 -15.86 -10.28
C TRP A 133 -5.45 -16.39 -11.18
N ILE A 134 -6.52 -15.59 -11.38
CA ILE A 134 -7.61 -15.91 -12.31
C ILE A 134 -7.06 -16.09 -13.73
N TRP A 135 -6.20 -15.19 -14.21
CA TRP A 135 -5.55 -15.31 -15.51
C TRP A 135 -4.77 -16.62 -15.64
N LYS A 136 -3.96 -16.99 -14.64
CA LYS A 136 -3.17 -18.23 -14.66
C LYS A 136 -4.04 -19.48 -14.69
N VAL A 137 -5.18 -19.49 -14.00
CA VAL A 137 -6.14 -20.60 -14.05
C VAL A 137 -6.88 -20.64 -15.39
N ALA A 138 -7.20 -19.48 -15.95
CA ALA A 138 -7.96 -19.36 -17.20
C ALA A 138 -7.12 -19.54 -18.48
N GLN A 139 -5.79 -19.44 -18.38
CA GLN A 139 -4.85 -19.52 -19.49
C GLN A 139 -4.61 -20.98 -19.91
N THR A 140 -4.98 -21.31 -21.14
CA THR A 140 -4.68 -22.61 -21.75
C THR A 140 -3.22 -22.63 -22.24
N ASP A 141 -2.49 -23.72 -22.00
CA ASP A 141 -1.02 -23.89 -22.25
C ASP A 141 -0.55 -23.59 -23.68
N LYS A 142 -1.48 -23.49 -24.62
CA LYS A 142 -1.26 -23.27 -26.06
C LYS A 142 -0.35 -22.06 -26.38
N VAL A 143 -0.62 -20.88 -25.82
CA VAL A 143 0.18 -19.66 -26.09
C VAL A 143 1.56 -19.73 -25.43
N ARG A 144 1.65 -20.39 -24.28
CA ARG A 144 2.90 -20.56 -23.54
C ARG A 144 3.88 -21.49 -24.28
N GLY A 145 3.36 -22.52 -24.94
CA GLY A 145 4.15 -23.41 -25.81
C GLY A 145 4.79 -22.68 -26.99
N ILE A 146 4.06 -21.75 -27.62
CA ILE A 146 4.60 -20.92 -28.72
C ILE A 146 5.71 -20.01 -28.19
N LEU A 147 5.46 -19.27 -27.10
CA LEU A 147 6.44 -18.35 -26.52
C LEU A 147 7.72 -19.07 -26.09
N GLN A 148 7.62 -20.27 -25.50
CA GLN A 148 8.78 -21.10 -25.16
C GLN A 148 9.54 -21.55 -26.42
N GLY A 149 8.81 -21.86 -27.49
CA GLY A 149 9.35 -22.19 -28.82
C GLY A 149 9.99 -21.02 -29.58
N LEU A 150 9.97 -19.78 -29.06
CA LEU A 150 10.75 -18.66 -29.64
C LEU A 150 12.08 -18.40 -28.91
N ASN A 151 12.35 -19.09 -27.78
CA ASN A 151 13.49 -18.79 -26.93
C ASN A 151 14.77 -19.59 -27.25
N TYR A 152 14.77 -20.45 -28.27
CA TYR A 152 15.99 -21.17 -28.70
C TYR A 152 16.71 -20.42 -29.81
N VAL A 153 18.05 -20.39 -29.76
CA VAL A 153 18.87 -20.00 -30.91
C VAL A 153 18.83 -21.16 -31.89
N VAL A 154 18.24 -20.94 -33.06
CA VAL A 154 18.31 -21.90 -34.17
C VAL A 154 19.67 -21.71 -34.82
N VAL A 155 20.56 -22.69 -34.66
CA VAL A 155 21.89 -22.67 -35.28
C VAL A 155 21.86 -23.32 -36.67
N ASP A 156 20.84 -24.12 -36.95
CA ASP A 156 20.71 -24.93 -38.16
C ASP A 156 19.51 -24.52 -39.04
N ASP A 157 19.73 -24.44 -40.35
CA ASP A 157 18.75 -23.97 -41.34
C ASP A 157 17.60 -24.98 -41.58
N GLU A 158 17.86 -26.27 -41.43
CA GLU A 158 16.84 -27.32 -41.57
C GLU A 158 15.87 -27.29 -40.39
N GLN A 159 16.40 -27.16 -39.16
CA GLN A 159 15.60 -26.94 -37.97
C GLN A 159 14.75 -25.67 -38.06
N ARG A 160 15.27 -24.59 -38.64
CA ARG A 160 14.53 -23.34 -38.85
C ARG A 160 13.30 -23.58 -39.72
N ARG A 161 13.46 -24.23 -40.87
CA ARG A 161 12.34 -24.53 -41.80
C ARG A 161 11.28 -25.44 -41.17
N MET A 162 11.68 -26.45 -40.41
CA MET A 162 10.72 -27.31 -39.69
C MET A 162 9.91 -26.53 -38.65
N LYS A 163 10.54 -25.61 -37.91
CA LYS A 163 9.89 -24.80 -36.87
C LYS A 163 8.99 -23.71 -37.46
N GLU A 164 9.40 -23.11 -38.58
CA GLU A 164 8.55 -22.21 -39.37
C GLU A 164 7.29 -22.95 -39.86
N ALA A 165 7.44 -24.15 -40.44
CA ALA A 165 6.31 -24.96 -40.87
C ALA A 165 5.39 -25.37 -39.70
N LEU A 166 5.96 -25.69 -38.54
CA LEU A 166 5.20 -25.99 -37.32
C LEU A 166 4.41 -24.77 -36.83
N MET A 167 5.01 -23.57 -36.82
CA MET A 167 4.31 -22.32 -36.46
C MET A 167 3.18 -22.00 -37.43
N VAL A 168 3.42 -22.11 -38.74
CA VAL A 168 2.41 -21.86 -39.77
C VAL A 168 1.25 -22.84 -39.63
N ASN A 169 1.53 -24.13 -39.50
CA ASN A 169 0.48 -25.14 -39.27
C ASN A 169 -0.29 -24.89 -37.98
N TYR A 170 0.38 -24.48 -36.91
CA TYR A 170 -0.26 -24.12 -35.65
C TYR A 170 -1.22 -22.93 -35.82
N LEU A 171 -0.77 -21.85 -36.47
CA LEU A 171 -1.56 -20.62 -36.70
C LEU A 171 -2.78 -20.89 -37.57
N VAL A 172 -2.62 -21.69 -38.63
CA VAL A 172 -3.72 -22.09 -39.52
C VAL A 172 -4.71 -22.98 -38.78
N PHE A 173 -4.24 -23.96 -38.00
CA PHE A 173 -5.11 -24.87 -37.25
C PHE A 173 -5.85 -24.19 -36.09
N HIS A 174 -5.27 -23.16 -35.48
CA HIS A 174 -5.86 -22.42 -34.36
C HIS A 174 -6.49 -21.08 -34.79
N TRP A 175 -6.70 -20.88 -36.09
CA TRP A 175 -7.32 -19.66 -36.61
C TRP A 175 -8.70 -19.45 -35.96
N GLY A 176 -8.91 -18.27 -35.34
CA GLY A 176 -10.13 -17.94 -34.60
C GLY A 176 -10.16 -18.36 -33.12
N SER A 177 -9.34 -19.32 -32.67
CA SER A 177 -9.26 -19.74 -31.25
C SER A 177 -8.57 -18.70 -30.34
N HIS A 178 -7.77 -17.80 -30.93
CA HIS A 178 -7.06 -16.73 -30.22
C HIS A 178 -7.99 -15.57 -29.77
N THR A 179 -9.21 -15.48 -30.31
CA THR A 179 -10.19 -14.46 -29.92
C THR A 179 -10.65 -14.61 -28.47
N ALA A 180 -10.90 -15.85 -28.02
CA ALA A 180 -11.24 -16.15 -26.63
C ALA A 180 -10.08 -15.84 -25.66
N TRP A 181 -8.84 -16.05 -26.11
CA TRP A 181 -7.65 -15.68 -25.33
C TRP A 181 -7.52 -14.15 -25.20
N ALA A 182 -7.70 -13.41 -26.30
CA ALA A 182 -7.67 -11.96 -26.30
C ALA A 182 -8.78 -11.36 -25.42
N PHE A 183 -10.00 -11.91 -25.48
CA PHE A 183 -11.10 -11.49 -24.61
C PHE A 183 -10.77 -11.70 -23.13
N LYS A 184 -10.26 -12.88 -22.76
CA LYS A 184 -9.83 -13.16 -21.38
C LYS A 184 -8.73 -12.21 -20.91
N TYR A 185 -7.80 -11.85 -21.79
CA TYR A 185 -6.72 -10.92 -21.49
C TYR A 185 -7.26 -9.52 -21.19
N VAL A 186 -8.09 -8.97 -22.10
CA VAL A 186 -8.74 -7.67 -21.93
C VAL A 186 -9.63 -7.64 -20.68
N LEU A 187 -10.33 -8.73 -20.38
CA LEU A 187 -11.11 -8.87 -19.15
C LEU A 187 -10.22 -8.78 -17.91
N CYS A 188 -9.07 -9.47 -17.89
CA CYS A 188 -8.15 -9.41 -16.75
C CYS A 188 -7.47 -8.04 -16.60
N GLU A 189 -7.17 -7.33 -17.70
CA GLU A 189 -6.69 -5.94 -17.63
C GLU A 189 -7.78 -5.01 -17.08
N THR A 190 -9.02 -5.15 -17.55
CA THR A 190 -10.16 -4.38 -17.05
C THR A 190 -10.38 -4.64 -15.55
N LEU A 191 -10.28 -5.90 -15.11
CA LEU A 191 -10.37 -6.26 -13.69
C LEU A 191 -9.26 -5.63 -12.84
N ASN A 192 -8.04 -5.49 -13.36
CA ASN A 192 -6.95 -4.79 -12.66
C ASN A 192 -7.23 -3.30 -12.48
N LEU A 193 -7.74 -2.64 -13.53
CA LEU A 193 -8.11 -1.23 -13.46
C LEU A 193 -9.26 -1.01 -12.48
N LEU A 194 -10.32 -1.82 -12.58
CA LEU A 194 -11.45 -1.81 -11.65
C LEU A 194 -11.00 -2.09 -10.21
N ASN A 195 -10.09 -3.04 -10.00
CA ASN A 195 -9.52 -3.31 -8.69
C ASN A 195 -8.80 -2.07 -8.14
N THR A 196 -7.99 -1.38 -8.95
CA THR A 196 -7.28 -0.17 -8.51
C THR A 196 -8.25 0.95 -8.10
N VAL A 197 -9.30 1.18 -8.89
CA VAL A 197 -10.34 2.17 -8.56
C VAL A 197 -11.10 1.78 -7.29
N LEU A 198 -11.47 0.50 -7.16
CA LEU A 198 -12.12 0.00 -5.94
C LEU A 198 -11.22 0.21 -4.72
N GLN A 199 -9.93 -0.10 -4.83
CA GLN A 199 -8.97 0.07 -3.73
C GLN A 199 -8.81 1.54 -3.33
N LEU A 200 -8.90 2.47 -4.28
CA LEU A 200 -8.90 3.91 -4.02
C LEU A 200 -10.12 4.30 -3.15
N VAL A 201 -11.33 3.84 -3.52
CA VAL A 201 -12.58 4.12 -2.81
C VAL A 201 -12.62 3.45 -1.44
N VAL A 202 -12.19 2.19 -1.33
CA VAL A 202 -12.16 1.47 -0.04
C VAL A 202 -11.18 2.15 0.91
N THR A 203 -10.01 2.59 0.42
CA THR A 203 -9.04 3.34 1.25
C THR A 203 -9.59 4.69 1.68
N ASP A 204 -10.33 5.38 0.81
CA ASP A 204 -10.99 6.65 1.14
C ASP A 204 -12.04 6.50 2.24
N SER A 205 -12.91 5.50 2.11
CA SER A 205 -13.89 5.16 3.15
C SER A 205 -13.21 4.79 4.47
N PHE A 206 -12.12 4.00 4.42
CA PHE A 206 -11.34 3.61 5.59
C PHE A 206 -10.72 4.81 6.34
N LEU A 207 -10.29 5.85 5.62
CA LEU A 207 -9.70 7.08 6.18
C LEU A 207 -10.72 8.21 6.40
N GLY A 208 -12.02 7.92 6.28
CA GLY A 208 -13.09 8.90 6.54
C GLY A 208 -13.23 9.99 5.48
N GLY A 209 -13.08 9.64 4.20
CA GLY A 209 -13.32 10.52 3.06
C GLY A 209 -12.19 11.50 2.75
N GLN A 210 -10.99 11.25 3.27
CA GLN A 210 -9.85 12.17 3.17
C GLN A 210 -8.76 11.68 2.21
N PHE A 211 -8.87 10.46 1.67
CA PHE A 211 -7.79 9.86 0.90
C PHE A 211 -7.76 10.36 -0.55
N LEU A 212 -8.91 10.52 -1.21
CA LEU A 212 -8.97 10.90 -2.63
C LEU A 212 -8.21 12.20 -2.91
N GLY A 213 -8.42 13.22 -2.07
CA GLY A 213 -7.74 14.49 -2.14
C GLY A 213 -6.42 14.57 -1.35
N TYR A 214 -5.89 13.47 -0.82
CA TYR A 214 -4.74 13.50 0.08
C TYR A 214 -3.46 13.99 -0.61
N GLY A 215 -3.08 13.36 -1.73
CA GLY A 215 -1.85 13.69 -2.46
C GLY A 215 -1.75 15.16 -2.91
N PRO A 216 -2.76 15.74 -3.59
CA PRO A 216 -2.72 17.12 -4.05
C PRO A 216 -2.63 18.10 -2.89
N ARG A 217 -3.34 17.86 -1.77
CA ARG A 217 -3.26 18.66 -0.55
C ARG A 217 -1.86 18.64 0.06
N VAL A 218 -1.23 17.47 0.12
CA VAL A 218 0.15 17.34 0.59
C VAL A 218 1.11 18.09 -0.32
N VAL A 219 0.98 17.97 -1.64
CA VAL A 219 1.84 18.70 -2.60
C VAL A 219 1.65 20.21 -2.47
N GLN A 220 0.41 20.68 -2.29
CA GLN A 220 0.10 22.09 -2.07
C GLN A 220 0.74 22.61 -0.79
N TYR A 221 0.61 21.87 0.32
CA TYR A 221 1.21 22.20 1.61
C TYR A 221 2.74 22.27 1.52
N LEU A 222 3.38 21.31 0.85
CA LEU A 222 4.84 21.30 0.65
C LEU A 222 5.34 22.46 -0.22
N ARG A 223 4.48 23.04 -1.08
CA ARG A 223 4.83 24.18 -1.95
C ARG A 223 4.65 25.53 -1.27
N HIS A 224 3.56 25.73 -0.52
CA HIS A 224 3.23 27.02 0.10
C HIS A 224 3.85 27.18 1.49
N GLY A 225 4.37 26.10 2.08
CA GLY A 225 5.01 26.13 3.39
C GLY A 225 4.00 26.13 4.54
N ALA A 226 4.51 25.90 5.76
CA ALA A 226 3.71 25.69 6.97
C ALA A 226 3.06 26.96 7.54
N GLU A 227 3.06 28.09 6.81
CA GLU A 227 2.61 29.38 7.33
C GLU A 227 1.13 29.68 7.08
N GLU A 228 0.49 29.01 6.11
CA GLU A 228 -0.85 29.38 5.64
C GLU A 228 -1.92 28.30 5.83
N ASP A 229 -1.54 27.02 5.71
CA ASP A 229 -2.45 25.86 5.73
C ASP A 229 -2.18 24.87 6.87
N ASP A 230 -3.24 24.25 7.38
CA ASP A 230 -3.14 23.13 8.34
C ASP A 230 -2.52 21.89 7.66
N ASP A 231 -1.51 21.28 8.29
CA ASP A 231 -0.81 20.09 7.76
C ASP A 231 -1.79 18.92 7.47
N PRO A 232 -2.02 18.58 6.17
CA PRO A 232 -2.94 17.51 5.80
C PRO A 232 -2.49 16.13 6.31
N MET A 233 -1.18 15.92 6.52
CA MET A 233 -0.67 14.68 7.10
C MET A 233 -1.14 14.52 8.55
N ASN A 234 -1.10 15.58 9.33
CA ASN A 234 -1.51 15.56 10.74
C ASN A 234 -3.04 15.56 10.91
N GLN A 235 -3.79 16.04 9.91
CA GLN A 235 -5.26 15.95 9.90
C GLN A 235 -5.75 14.51 9.72
N VAL A 236 -5.15 13.76 8.78
CA VAL A 236 -5.53 12.36 8.48
C VAL A 236 -4.85 11.39 9.46
N PHE A 237 -3.57 11.61 9.73
CA PHE A 237 -2.73 10.78 10.58
C PHE A 237 -2.17 11.58 11.76
N PRO A 238 -2.99 11.89 12.78
CA PRO A 238 -2.54 12.70 13.90
C PRO A 238 -1.44 11.97 14.68
N ARG A 239 -0.32 12.66 14.89
CA ARG A 239 0.82 12.14 15.66
C ARG A 239 0.68 12.40 17.16
N LEU A 240 -0.22 13.31 17.55
CA LEU A 240 -0.50 13.67 18.94
C LEU A 240 -2.00 13.62 19.22
N THR A 241 -2.40 12.72 20.11
CA THR A 241 -3.81 12.52 20.52
C THR A 241 -3.95 12.58 22.03
N LYS A 242 -5.19 12.75 22.50
CA LYS A 242 -5.55 12.73 23.91
C LYS A 242 -6.25 11.42 24.23
N CYS A 243 -5.98 10.88 25.41
CA CYS A 243 -6.63 9.71 25.98
C CYS A 243 -7.19 10.07 27.37
N THR A 244 -8.37 9.55 27.70
CA THR A 244 -8.95 9.70 29.03
C THR A 244 -9.00 8.34 29.71
N PHE A 245 -8.26 8.17 30.79
CA PHE A 245 -8.24 6.98 31.63
C PHE A 245 -9.07 7.22 32.90
N TYR A 246 -9.83 6.21 33.32
CA TYR A 246 -10.65 6.29 34.53
C TYR A 246 -10.20 5.22 35.52
N ARG A 247 -10.02 5.61 36.78
CA ARG A 247 -9.69 4.71 37.89
C ARG A 247 -10.67 4.94 39.05
N PHE A 248 -10.91 3.91 39.83
CA PHE A 248 -11.62 4.04 41.10
C PHE A 248 -10.62 4.31 42.23
N GLY A 249 -10.83 5.42 42.96
CA GLY A 249 -10.06 5.72 44.17
C GLY A 249 -10.44 4.82 45.34
N ALA A 250 -9.69 4.88 46.44
CA ALA A 250 -9.92 4.03 47.63
C ALA A 250 -11.34 4.20 48.25
N GLY A 251 -11.97 5.36 48.06
CA GLY A 251 -13.35 5.64 48.48
C GLY A 251 -14.42 5.24 47.45
N GLY A 252 -14.07 4.58 46.34
CA GLY A 252 -14.99 4.21 45.26
C GLY A 252 -15.37 5.36 44.32
N SER A 253 -14.83 6.57 44.51
CA SER A 253 -15.00 7.70 43.61
C SER A 253 -14.28 7.50 42.29
N LEU A 254 -14.92 7.91 41.18
CA LEU A 254 -14.33 7.86 39.84
C LEU A 254 -13.34 9.01 39.68
N GLU A 255 -12.06 8.68 39.48
CA GLU A 255 -10.99 9.62 39.19
C GLU A 255 -10.68 9.59 37.68
N ARG A 256 -10.60 10.77 37.06
CA ARG A 256 -10.29 10.92 35.63
C ARG A 256 -8.86 11.42 35.45
N PHE A 257 -8.10 10.72 34.63
CA PHE A 257 -6.74 11.07 34.23
C PHE A 257 -6.70 11.31 32.73
N ASP A 258 -6.17 12.46 32.33
CA ASP A 258 -6.00 12.81 30.93
C ASP A 258 -4.53 12.61 30.54
N ALA A 259 -4.27 11.77 29.54
CA ALA A 259 -2.91 11.52 29.03
C ALA A 259 -2.76 12.11 27.62
N LEU A 260 -1.58 12.68 27.34
CA LEU A 260 -1.20 13.13 26.00
C LEU A 260 -0.34 12.04 25.35
N CYS A 261 -0.76 11.52 24.21
CA CYS A 261 -0.10 10.38 23.58
C CYS A 261 0.51 10.74 22.22
N VAL A 262 1.74 10.28 22.01
CA VAL A 262 2.46 10.30 20.74
C VAL A 262 2.17 8.98 20.01
N LEU A 263 1.61 9.06 18.81
CA LEU A 263 1.29 7.91 17.97
C LEU A 263 2.39 7.69 16.94
N SER A 264 3.44 6.98 17.33
CA SER A 264 4.56 6.61 16.45
C SER A 264 4.09 5.85 15.21
N ILE A 265 3.06 5.01 15.35
CA ILE A 265 2.47 4.26 14.24
C ILE A 265 1.93 5.17 13.13
N ASN A 266 1.40 6.35 13.48
CA ASN A 266 0.85 7.28 12.50
C ASN A 266 1.93 8.02 11.71
N VAL A 267 3.14 8.16 12.25
CA VAL A 267 4.30 8.66 11.50
C VAL A 267 4.64 7.72 10.33
N VAL A 268 4.50 6.41 10.55
CA VAL A 268 4.74 5.41 9.50
C VAL A 268 3.57 5.37 8.52
N ASN A 269 2.33 5.36 9.02
CA ASN A 269 1.13 5.34 8.19
C ASN A 269 1.06 6.55 7.25
N ASP A 270 1.45 7.75 7.70
CA ASP A 270 1.39 8.95 6.87
C ASP A 270 2.27 8.85 5.60
N LYS A 271 3.43 8.16 5.70
CA LYS A 271 4.36 7.93 4.58
C LYS A 271 3.90 6.80 3.68
N ILE A 272 3.38 5.72 4.27
CA ILE A 272 2.83 4.58 3.52
C ILE A 272 1.68 5.06 2.64
N TYR A 273 0.66 5.69 3.23
CA TYR A 273 -0.53 6.08 2.48
C TYR A 273 -0.26 7.21 1.48
N LEU A 274 0.73 8.07 1.74
CA LEU A 274 1.19 9.03 0.73
C LEU A 274 1.81 8.32 -0.48
N THR A 275 2.69 7.34 -0.23
CA THR A 275 3.33 6.55 -1.30
C THR A 275 2.31 5.74 -2.08
N VAL A 276 1.37 5.07 -1.39
CA VAL A 276 0.29 4.30 -1.99
C VAL A 276 -0.62 5.18 -2.85
N TRP A 277 -0.93 6.41 -2.40
CA TRP A 277 -1.76 7.34 -3.17
C TRP A 277 -1.13 7.64 -4.54
N PHE A 278 0.14 8.07 -4.57
CA PHE A 278 0.83 8.33 -5.84
C PHE A 278 0.96 7.08 -6.69
N TRP A 279 1.22 5.93 -6.07
CA TRP A 279 1.30 4.65 -6.77
C TRP A 279 0.00 4.27 -7.46
N TYR A 280 -1.15 4.42 -6.80
CA TYR A 280 -2.46 4.14 -7.41
C TYR A 280 -2.75 5.08 -8.59
N ILE A 281 -2.38 6.36 -8.50
CA ILE A 281 -2.50 7.29 -9.64
C ILE A 281 -1.64 6.85 -10.82
N VAL A 282 -0.40 6.40 -10.57
CA VAL A 282 0.48 5.85 -11.61
C VAL A 282 -0.14 4.60 -12.25
N LEU A 283 -0.68 3.68 -11.46
CA LEU A 283 -1.35 2.48 -11.99
C LEU A 283 -2.56 2.83 -12.86
N ILE A 284 -3.40 3.77 -12.44
CA ILE A 284 -4.56 4.24 -13.22
C ILE A 284 -4.10 4.93 -14.51
N ALA A 285 -3.05 5.75 -14.45
CA ALA A 285 -2.52 6.46 -15.62
C ALA A 285 -1.89 5.51 -16.66
N LEU A 286 -1.27 4.42 -16.20
CA LEU A 286 -0.69 3.37 -17.04
C LEU A 286 -1.71 2.34 -17.51
N GLY A 287 -2.83 2.17 -16.80
CA GLY A 287 -3.93 1.26 -17.14
C GLY A 287 -4.88 1.81 -18.21
N ARG A 288 -4.34 2.54 -19.20
CA ARG A 288 -5.05 3.03 -20.39
C ARG A 288 -4.93 2.06 -21.54
#